data_AF-A0A1I4KDL5-F1
#
_entry.id   AF-A0A1I4KDL5-F1
#
_cell.length_a   1.000
_cell.length_b   1.000
_cell.length_c   1.000
_cell.angle_alpha   90.00
_cell.angle_beta   90.00
_cell.angle_gamma   90.00
#
_symmetry.space_group_name_H-M   'P 1'
#
loop_
_entity.id
_entity.type
_entity.pdbx_description
1 polymer ?
#
loop_
_entity_poly.entity_id
_entity_poly.type
_entity_poly.pdbx_seq_one_letter_code
_entity_poly.pdbx_strand_id
1 'polypeptide(L)'
;MRENLIKEASEEAGAEIIPLNLIAVQDRDQHNKPPLAFAVYKIFVECKLVEFQFAENIETSTAQFFTVDNLPKLSKSRNTKEQIKLCFEFHHKNKKLAVFD
;
A
#
# COMPACT_ATOMS: atom_id res chain seq x y z
N MET A 1 -7.06 -6.92 -10.53
CA MET A 1 -6.68 -6.07 -9.37
C MET A 1 -6.99 -6.74 -8.03
N ARG A 2 -8.27 -7.03 -7.70
CA ARG A 2 -8.64 -7.66 -6.41
C ARG A 2 -7.84 -8.93 -6.10
N GLU A 3 -7.79 -9.87 -7.03
CA GLU A 3 -7.05 -11.13 -6.88
C GLU A 3 -5.54 -10.89 -6.65
N ASN A 4 -4.97 -9.91 -7.37
CA ASN A 4 -3.57 -9.56 -7.20
C ASN A 4 -3.28 -9.02 -5.80
N LEU A 5 -4.13 -8.15 -5.26
CA LEU A 5 -3.96 -7.65 -3.88
C LEU A 5 -3.98 -8.78 -2.86
N ILE A 6 -4.90 -9.75 -3.01
CA ILE A 6 -5.01 -10.90 -2.11
C ILE A 6 -3.77 -11.78 -2.23
N LYS A 7 -3.31 -12.06 -3.45
CA LYS A 7 -2.11 -12.86 -3.72
C LYS A 7 -0.87 -12.21 -3.12
N GLU A 8 -0.60 -10.94 -3.43
CA GLU A 8 0.58 -10.21 -2.98
C GLU A 8 0.60 -10.07 -1.45
N ALA A 9 -0.54 -9.75 -0.81
CA ALA A 9 -0.60 -9.65 0.66
C ALA A 9 -0.31 -11.00 1.36
N SER A 10 -0.76 -12.10 0.76
CA SER A 10 -0.46 -13.45 1.26
C SER A 10 1.02 -13.81 1.05
N GLU A 11 1.55 -13.59 -0.15
CA GLU A 11 2.94 -13.96 -0.50
C GLU A 11 3.99 -13.07 0.20
N GLU A 12 3.79 -11.76 0.27
CA GLU A 12 4.77 -10.82 0.85
C GLU A 12 4.65 -10.66 2.38
N ALA A 13 3.47 -10.92 2.95
CA ALA A 13 3.21 -10.62 4.36
C ALA A 13 2.52 -11.75 5.15
N GLY A 14 2.10 -12.84 4.51
CA GLY A 14 1.29 -13.87 5.15
C GLY A 14 -0.07 -13.33 5.64
N ALA A 15 -0.60 -12.31 4.97
CA ALA A 15 -1.80 -11.60 5.38
C ALA A 15 -3.01 -12.04 4.55
N GLU A 16 -4.03 -12.59 5.20
CA GLU A 16 -5.33 -12.81 4.58
C GLU A 16 -6.15 -11.51 4.66
N ILE A 17 -6.61 -11.03 3.50
CA ILE A 17 -7.27 -9.74 3.39
C ILE A 17 -8.56 -9.76 2.57
N ILE A 18 -9.45 -8.80 2.86
CA ILE A 18 -10.62 -8.49 2.05
C ILE A 18 -10.47 -7.05 1.51
N PRO A 19 -10.26 -6.86 0.18
CA PRO A 19 -10.21 -5.53 -0.41
C PRO A 19 -11.56 -4.81 -0.34
N LEU A 20 -11.58 -3.58 0.19
CA LEU A 20 -12.79 -2.81 0.48
C LEU A 20 -12.97 -1.59 -0.43
N ASN A 21 -12.08 -0.59 -0.32
CA ASN A 21 -12.29 0.72 -0.95
C ASN A 21 -11.06 1.15 -1.74
N LEU A 22 -11.27 1.70 -2.93
CA LEU A 22 -10.21 2.38 -3.69
C LEU A 22 -9.89 3.70 -2.99
N ILE A 23 -8.64 3.89 -2.57
CA ILE A 23 -8.17 5.11 -1.92
C ILE A 23 -7.69 6.11 -2.97
N ALA A 24 -6.84 5.64 -3.89
CA ALA A 24 -6.26 6.50 -4.91
C ALA A 24 -5.76 5.71 -6.12
N VAL A 25 -5.72 6.39 -7.27
CA VAL A 25 -4.94 6.00 -8.45
C VAL A 25 -4.00 7.16 -8.75
N GLN A 26 -2.69 6.91 -8.74
CA GLN A 26 -1.70 7.97 -8.88
C GLN A 26 -0.68 7.66 -9.97
N ASP A 27 -0.30 8.67 -10.75
CA ASP A 27 0.91 8.64 -11.58
C ASP A 27 2.14 8.60 -10.68
N ARG A 28 2.88 7.49 -10.75
CA ARG A 28 4.09 7.28 -9.94
C ARG A 28 5.07 8.45 -10.07
N ASP A 29 5.29 8.99 -11.26
CA ASP A 29 6.41 9.92 -11.48
C ASP A 29 6.13 11.34 -10.96
N GLN A 30 4.85 11.64 -10.69
CA GLN A 30 4.44 12.83 -9.95
C GLN A 30 4.79 12.73 -8.46
N HIS A 31 4.73 11.54 -7.87
CA HIS A 31 4.84 11.34 -6.42
C HIS A 31 6.13 10.64 -5.95
N ASN A 32 6.79 9.89 -6.82
CA ASN A 32 7.95 9.08 -6.51
C ASN A 32 9.13 9.48 -7.42
N LYS A 33 10.35 9.36 -6.89
CA LYS A 33 11.59 9.67 -7.62
C LYS A 33 12.59 8.50 -7.53
N PRO A 34 13.45 8.32 -8.55
CA PRO A 34 13.47 9.05 -9.83
C PRO A 34 12.29 8.64 -10.75
N PRO A 35 11.97 9.47 -11.76
CA PRO A 35 11.05 9.10 -12.83
C PRO A 35 11.52 7.84 -13.56
N LEU A 36 10.58 7.10 -14.16
CA LEU A 36 10.87 5.92 -14.96
C LEU A 36 10.74 6.22 -16.45
N ALA A 37 11.37 5.39 -17.28
CA ALA A 37 11.16 5.44 -18.73
C ALA A 37 9.74 4.98 -19.16
N PHE A 38 9.02 4.31 -18.26
CA PHE A 38 7.69 3.78 -18.48
C PHE A 38 6.70 4.41 -17.50
N ALA A 39 5.51 4.76 -17.99
CA ALA A 39 4.44 5.26 -17.15
C ALA A 39 3.93 4.14 -16.23
N VAL A 40 3.84 4.43 -14.93
CA VAL A 40 3.35 3.50 -13.91
C VAL A 40 2.26 4.19 -13.10
N TYR A 41 1.08 3.59 -13.06
CA TYR A 41 0.01 4.02 -12.17
C TYR A 41 -0.01 3.15 -10.91
N LYS A 42 -0.05 3.80 -9.76
CA LYS A 42 -0.10 3.17 -8.45
C LYS A 42 -1.52 3.22 -7.92
N ILE A 43 -2.07 2.06 -7.59
CA ILE A 43 -3.42 1.94 -7.08
C ILE A 43 -3.37 1.55 -5.61
N PHE A 44 -3.90 2.41 -4.74
CA PHE A 44 -3.97 2.20 -3.29
C PHE A 44 -5.37 1.73 -2.92
N VAL A 45 -5.47 0.61 -2.22
CA VAL A 45 -6.76 0.00 -1.82
C VAL A 45 -6.75 -0.26 -0.32
N GLU A 46 -7.81 0.18 0.36
CA GLU A 46 -8.07 -0.15 1.76
C GLU A 46 -8.53 -1.60 1.85
N CYS A 47 -7.90 -2.38 2.72
CA CYS A 47 -8.21 -3.78 2.93
C CYS A 47 -8.54 -4.03 4.40
N LYS A 48 -9.50 -4.91 4.65
CA LYS A 48 -9.71 -5.47 5.98
C LYS A 48 -8.76 -6.65 6.17
N LEU A 49 -8.00 -6.64 7.26
CA LEU A 49 -7.22 -7.80 7.70
C LEU A 49 -8.15 -8.86 8.30
N VAL A 50 -8.01 -10.11 7.86
CA VAL A 50 -8.71 -11.27 8.40
C VAL A 50 -7.77 -12.04 9.32
N GLU A 51 -6.57 -12.36 8.84
CA GLU A 51 -5.55 -13.09 9.56
C GLU A 51 -4.14 -12.59 9.15
N PHE A 52 -3.17 -12.72 10.06
CA PHE A 52 -1.79 -12.36 9.82
C PHE A 52 -0.86 -13.42 10.41
N GLN A 53 -0.20 -14.18 9.54
CA GLN A 53 0.78 -15.20 9.89
C GLN A 53 1.98 -15.10 8.95
N PHE A 54 2.90 -14.21 9.27
CA PHE A 54 4.11 -14.03 8.45
C PHE A 54 5.08 -15.21 8.59
N ALA A 55 5.58 -15.66 7.45
CA ALA A 55 6.74 -16.55 7.35
C ALA A 55 7.74 -15.94 6.35
N GLU A 56 9.02 -15.90 6.75
CA GLU A 56 10.10 -15.43 5.88
C GLU A 56 10.15 -16.25 4.59
N ASN A 57 10.38 -15.56 3.47
CA ASN A 57 10.46 -16.16 2.15
C ASN A 57 11.50 -15.46 1.27
N ILE A 58 11.61 -15.88 0.02
CA ILE A 58 12.65 -15.38 -0.90
C ILE A 58 12.45 -13.92 -1.33
N GLU A 59 11.26 -13.35 -1.14
CA GLU A 59 10.93 -11.97 -1.52
C GLU A 59 10.95 -11.02 -0.33
N THR A 60 10.53 -11.50 0.84
CA THR A 60 10.34 -10.70 2.06
C THR A 60 10.91 -11.40 3.29
N SER A 61 11.78 -10.69 4.01
CA SER A 61 12.42 -11.20 5.23
C SER A 61 11.65 -10.85 6.50
N THR A 62 10.82 -9.80 6.49
CA THR A 62 10.06 -9.36 7.66
C THR A 62 8.77 -8.66 7.25
N ALA A 63 7.71 -8.80 8.06
CA ALA A 63 6.48 -8.02 7.97
C ALA A 63 6.03 -7.56 9.37
N GLN A 64 5.70 -6.28 9.50
CA GLN A 64 5.36 -5.65 10.79
C GLN A 64 4.34 -4.51 10.59
N PHE A 65 3.59 -4.21 11.65
CA PHE A 65 2.69 -3.05 11.70
C PHE A 65 3.39 -1.83 12.30
N PHE A 66 3.14 -0.67 11.73
CA PHE A 66 3.71 0.61 12.17
C PHE A 66 2.63 1.68 12.29
N THR A 67 2.79 2.60 13.22
CA THR A 67 1.98 3.82 13.29
C THR A 67 2.51 4.86 12.30
N VAL A 68 1.66 5.79 11.87
CA VAL A 68 2.04 6.86 10.92
C VAL A 68 3.16 7.77 11.47
N ASP A 69 3.29 7.87 12.79
CA ASP A 69 4.31 8.66 13.48
C ASP A 69 5.62 7.89 13.71
N ASN A 70 5.59 6.56 13.62
CA ASN A 70 6.75 5.68 13.84
C ASN A 70 7.02 4.77 12.63
N LEU A 71 7.09 5.37 11.44
CA LEU A 71 7.37 4.64 10.20
C LEU A 71 8.83 4.18 10.14
N PRO A 72 9.10 3.00 9.56
CA PRO A 72 10.45 2.55 9.31
C PRO A 72 11.08 3.35 8.15
N LYS A 73 12.34 3.06 7.83
CA LYS A 73 12.98 3.61 6.62
C LYS A 73 12.20 3.15 5.39
N LEU A 74 11.63 4.12 4.66
CA LEU A 74 10.81 3.83 3.48
C LEU A 74 11.65 3.62 2.22
N SER A 75 11.22 2.66 1.39
CA SER A 75 11.61 2.61 -0.02
C SER A 75 10.83 3.67 -0.78
N LYS A 76 11.44 4.86 -0.95
CA LYS A 76 10.79 6.04 -1.56
C LYS A 76 10.35 5.84 -3.02
N SER A 77 10.91 4.85 -3.72
CA SER A 77 10.49 4.47 -5.07
C SER A 77 9.19 3.66 -5.07
N ARG A 78 8.88 2.98 -3.95
CA ARG A 78 7.65 2.20 -3.75
C ARG A 78 6.57 3.02 -3.07
N ASN A 79 6.85 3.70 -1.96
CA ASN A 79 5.86 4.48 -1.19
C ASN A 79 6.49 5.70 -0.53
N THR A 80 5.79 6.85 -0.54
CA THR A 80 6.18 8.05 0.21
C THR A 80 5.43 8.17 1.54
N LYS A 81 5.92 9.04 2.43
CA LYS A 81 5.25 9.32 3.71
C LYS A 81 3.88 9.97 3.47
N GLU A 82 3.78 10.79 2.45
CA GLU A 82 2.57 11.51 2.03
C GLU A 82 1.50 10.53 1.53
N GLN A 83 1.89 9.53 0.72
CA GLN A 83 1.00 8.46 0.27
C GLN A 83 0.49 7.60 1.43
N ILE A 84 1.36 7.29 2.40
CA ILE A 84 0.94 6.55 3.60
C ILE A 84 -0.06 7.38 4.41
N LYS A 85 0.22 8.68 4.64
CA LYS A 85 -0.70 9.60 5.31
C LYS A 85 -2.06 9.68 4.60
N LEU A 86 -2.07 9.73 3.27
CA LEU A 86 -3.31 9.70 2.48
C LEU A 86 -4.18 8.48 2.83
N CYS A 87 -3.57 7.29 2.95
CA CYS A 87 -4.29 6.07 3.35
C CYS A 87 -4.88 6.17 4.76
N PHE A 88 -4.11 6.66 5.74
CA PHE A 88 -4.61 6.89 7.11
C PHE A 88 -5.75 7.91 7.14
N GLU A 89 -5.61 9.02 6.41
CA GLU A 89 -6.66 10.04 6.34
C GLU A 89 -7.95 9.51 5.72
N PHE A 90 -7.86 8.71 4.67
CA PHE A 90 -9.01 8.06 4.04
C PHE A 90 -9.76 7.18 5.05
N HIS A 91 -9.01 6.37 5.80
CA HIS A 91 -9.55 5.48 6.83
C HIS A 91 -10.27 6.27 7.95
N HIS A 92 -9.65 7.32 8.47
CA HIS A 92 -10.18 8.10 9.60
C HIS A 92 -11.36 9.01 9.24
N LYS A 93 -11.42 9.53 8.01
CA LYS A 93 -12.46 10.51 7.61
C LYS A 93 -13.74 9.85 7.05
N ASN A 94 -14.04 8.62 7.44
CA ASN A 94 -15.18 7.84 6.94
C ASN A 94 -15.25 7.77 5.41
N LYS A 95 -14.13 7.41 4.76
CA LYS A 95 -14.07 7.07 3.33
C LYS A 95 -14.49 8.22 2.42
N LYS A 96 -13.57 9.16 2.22
CA LYS A 96 -13.69 10.20 1.17
C LYS A 96 -13.77 9.58 -0.23
N LEU A 97 -14.07 10.39 -1.23
CA LEU A 97 -13.91 9.99 -2.63
C LEU A 97 -12.44 9.61 -2.91
N ALA A 98 -12.25 8.61 -3.76
CA ALA A 98 -10.93 8.24 -4.24
C ALA A 98 -10.25 9.42 -4.94
N VAL A 99 -8.95 9.55 -4.76
CA VAL A 99 -8.13 10.61 -5.38
C VAL A 99 -7.52 10.09 -6.68
N PHE A 100 -7.52 10.92 -7.72
CA PHE A 100 -6.97 10.59 -9.04
C PHE A 100 -6.07 11.74 -9.52
N ASP A 101 -4.97 11.38 -10.16
CA ASP A 101 -4.09 12.27 -10.92
C ASP A 101 -3.53 11.57 -12.17
#